data_AF-A0A7V9Q4X1-F1
#
_entry.id   AF-A0A7V9Q4X1-F1
#
_cell.length_a   1.000
_cell.length_b   1.000
_cell.length_c   1.000
_cell.angle_alpha   90.00
_cell.angle_beta   90.00
_cell.angle_gamma   90.00
#
_symmetry.space_group_name_H-M   'P 1'
#
loop_
_entity.id
_entity.type
_entity.pdbx_description
1 polymer ?
#
loop_
_entity_poly.entity_id
_entity_poly.type
_entity_poly.pdbx_seq_one_letter_code
_entity_poly.pdbx_strand_id
1 'polypeptide(L)'
;MPTTIEAEVDVDGSVRLLEPLKLTKKSRAILTLLDNAQTPSEAETQLAEERFARWIGSVNSGDPYSADNERIDADLARAYGATHDDE
;
A
#
# COMPACT_ATOMS: atom_id res chain seq x y z
N MET A 1 14.79 2.67 21.15
CA MET A 1 13.46 2.87 20.53
C MET A 1 13.50 4.21 19.82
N PRO A 2 13.14 4.30 18.53
CA PRO A 2 13.03 5.58 17.84
C PRO A 2 11.90 6.39 18.47
N THR A 3 12.14 7.68 18.69
CA THR A 3 11.13 8.64 19.16
C THR A 3 10.69 9.44 17.95
N THR A 4 9.41 9.35 17.60
CA THR A 4 8.81 10.17 16.54
C THR A 4 8.43 11.52 17.13
N ILE A 5 8.76 12.60 16.43
CA ILE A 5 8.48 13.98 16.85
C ILE A 5 7.87 14.68 15.64
N GLU A 6 6.83 15.47 15.89
CA GLU A 6 6.22 16.28 14.84
C GLU A 6 7.02 17.56 14.62
N ALA A 7 7.27 17.84 13.35
CA ALA A 7 7.99 19.01 12.89
C ALA A 7 7.33 19.54 11.62
N GLU A 8 7.31 20.86 11.50
CA GLU A 8 6.94 21.55 10.27
C GLU A 8 8.18 21.73 9.41
N VAL A 9 8.06 21.41 8.12
CA VAL A 9 9.10 21.66 7.13
C VAL A 9 8.60 22.75 6.20
N ASP A 10 9.28 23.89 6.19
CA ASP A 10 8.95 25.05 5.36
C ASP A 10 9.54 24.88 3.95
N VAL A 11 9.05 25.65 2.98
CA VAL A 11 9.45 25.60 1.56
C VAL A 11 10.91 26.01 1.34
N ASP A 12 11.49 26.74 2.28
CA ASP A 12 12.91 27.10 2.30
C ASP A 12 13.81 25.98 2.85
N GLY A 13 13.22 24.85 3.24
CA GLY A 13 13.91 23.69 3.82
C GLY A 13 14.23 23.85 5.31
N SER A 14 13.73 24.89 5.97
CA SER A 14 13.84 25.02 7.42
C SER A 14 12.90 24.04 8.11
N VAL A 15 13.38 23.40 9.19
CA VAL A 15 12.61 22.43 9.97
C VAL A 15 12.40 22.99 11.37
N ARG A 16 11.14 23.15 11.77
CA ARG A 16 10.75 23.65 13.10
C ARG A 16 10.02 22.56 13.86
N LEU A 17 10.55 22.17 15.01
CA LEU A 17 9.86 21.27 15.92
C LEU A 17 8.61 21.97 16.45
N LEU A 18 7.46 21.29 16.41
CA LEU A 18 6.22 21.81 17.00
C LEU A 18 6.27 21.74 18.53
N GLU A 19 6.99 20.74 19.06
CA GLU A 19 7.17 20.54 20.48
C GLU A 19 8.67 20.54 20.87
N PRO A 20 9.03 21.14 22.02
CA PRO A 20 10.41 21.12 22.51
C PRO A 20 10.87 19.69 22.85
N LEU A 21 11.91 19.21 22.15
CA LEU A 21 12.50 17.91 22.45
C LEU A 21 13.37 17.97 23.72
N LYS A 22 12.92 17.28 24.78
CA LYS A 22 13.69 17.15 26.02
C LYS A 22 14.79 16.09 25.87
N LEU A 23 15.97 16.55 25.47
CA LEU A 23 17.17 15.72 25.40
C LEU A 23 17.94 15.77 26.72
N THR A 24 18.34 14.62 27.23
CA THR A 24 19.21 14.52 28.42
C THR A 24 20.69 14.71 28.09
N LYS A 25 21.06 14.61 26.81
CA LYS A 25 22.42 14.76 26.27
C LYS A 25 22.36 15.36 24.87
N LYS A 26 23.46 15.99 24.43
CA LYS A 26 23.59 16.47 23.05
C LYS A 26 23.53 15.29 22.08
N SER A 27 22.63 15.36 21.10
CA SER A 27 22.38 14.28 20.15
C SER A 27 22.31 14.81 18.72
N ARG A 28 22.56 13.93 17.75
CA ARG A 28 22.34 14.18 16.31
C ARG A 28 21.06 13.48 15.90
N ALA A 29 20.23 14.14 15.10
CA ALA A 29 19.02 13.57 14.51
C ALA A 29 19.20 13.41 12.99
N ILE A 30 18.52 12.40 12.42
CA ILE A 30 18.37 12.21 10.98
C ILE A 30 16.90 12.45 10.66
N LEU A 31 16.64 13.25 9.64
CA LEU A 31 15.30 13.56 9.16
C LEU A 31 15.02 12.72 7.92
N THR A 32 13.86 12.07 7.90
CA THR A 32 13.37 11.33 6.73
C THR A 32 12.08 11.99 6.29
N LEU A 33 12.09 12.59 5.10
CA LEU A 33 10.85 13.03 4.46
C LEU A 33 10.19 11.80 3.83
N LEU A 34 8.96 11.53 4.24
CA LEU A 34 8.12 10.56 3.57
C LEU A 34 7.36 11.34 2.49
N ASP A 35 7.68 11.11 1.23
CA ASP A 35 6.80 11.54 0.14
C ASP A 35 5.48 10.81 0.37
N ASN A 36 4.48 11.57 0.82
CA ASN A 36 3.12 11.05 0.81
C ASN A 36 2.83 10.79 -0.67
N ALA A 37 2.72 9.51 -1.04
CA ALA A 37 2.56 9.09 -2.42
C ALA A 37 1.58 10.03 -3.11
N GLN A 38 2.05 10.73 -4.16
CA GLN A 38 1.20 11.64 -4.92
C GLN A 38 -0.12 10.93 -5.17
N THR A 39 -1.20 11.46 -4.59
CA THR A 39 -2.54 11.07 -5.03
C THR A 39 -2.53 11.27 -6.54
N PRO A 40 -2.73 10.19 -7.33
CA PRO A 40 -2.63 10.29 -8.77
C PRO A 40 -3.57 11.40 -9.24
N SER A 41 -3.11 12.19 -10.20
CA SER A 41 -3.96 13.20 -10.80
C SER A 41 -5.21 12.55 -11.39
N GLU A 42 -6.28 13.33 -11.57
CA GLU A 42 -7.51 12.84 -12.22
C GLU A 42 -7.22 12.24 -13.61
N ALA A 43 -6.23 12.79 -14.32
CA ALA A 43 -5.80 12.28 -15.62
C ALA A 43 -5.10 10.91 -15.53
N GLU A 44 -4.25 10.71 -14.53
CA GLU A 44 -3.59 9.41 -14.28
C GLU A 44 -4.60 8.35 -13.83
N THR A 45 -5.61 8.76 -13.06
CA THR A 45 -6.70 7.91 -12.62
C THR A 45 -7.55 7.46 -13.80
N GLN A 46 -7.95 8.39 -14.68
CA GLN A 46 -8.71 8.06 -15.90
C GLN A 46 -7.93 7.14 -16.82
N LEU A 47 -6.63 7.38 -17.02
CA LEU A 47 -5.80 6.52 -17.87
C LEU A 47 -5.63 5.11 -17.28
N ALA A 48 -5.56 5.00 -15.96
CA ALA A 48 -5.54 3.72 -15.26
C ALA A 48 -6.88 2.98 -15.41
N GLU A 49 -8.01 3.68 -15.27
CA GLU A 49 -9.35 3.13 -15.47
C GLU A 49 -9.57 2.65 -16.91
N GLU A 50 -9.17 3.42 -17.92
CA GLU A 50 -9.26 3.02 -19.33
C GLU A 50 -8.44 1.76 -19.63
N ARG A 51 -7.22 1.70 -19.06
CA ARG A 51 -6.37 0.51 -19.17
C ARG A 51 -7.01 -0.69 -18.50
N PHE A 52 -7.59 -0.50 -17.32
CA PHE A 52 -8.24 -1.57 -16.57
C PHE A 52 -9.52 -2.06 -17.25
N ALA A 53 -10.35 -1.16 -17.75
CA ALA A 53 -11.57 -1.46 -18.50
C ALA A 53 -11.30 -2.24 -19.79
N ARG A 54 -10.13 -2.04 -20.43
CA ARG A 54 -9.70 -2.83 -21.60
C ARG A 54 -9.51 -4.32 -21.26
N TRP A 55 -9.14 -4.64 -20.03
CA TRP A 55 -8.82 -6.01 -19.61
C TRP A 55 -9.95 -6.67 -18.80
N ILE A 56 -10.83 -5.89 -18.16
CA ILE A 56 -11.98 -6.47 -17.46
C ILE A 56 -12.87 -7.25 -18.42
N GLY A 57 -13.18 -8.49 -18.06
CA GLY A 57 -14.07 -9.35 -18.83
C GLY A 57 -13.42 -10.00 -20.07
N SER A 58 -12.13 -9.77 -20.33
CA SER A 58 -11.44 -10.40 -21.47
C SER A 58 -11.16 -11.90 -21.26
N VAL A 59 -11.28 -12.40 -20.03
CA VAL A 59 -11.12 -13.81 -19.68
C VAL A 59 -12.51 -14.44 -19.56
N ASN A 60 -12.90 -15.22 -20.56
CA ASN A 60 -14.08 -16.08 -20.49
C ASN A 60 -13.60 -17.51 -20.20
N SER A 61 -13.81 -17.96 -18.96
CA SER A 61 -13.45 -19.31 -18.50
C SER A 61 -14.36 -20.41 -19.06
N GLY A 62 -15.49 -20.05 -19.67
CA GLY A 62 -16.56 -20.99 -20.06
C GLY A 62 -17.36 -21.55 -18.88
N ASP A 63 -16.99 -21.21 -17.65
CA ASP A 63 -17.66 -21.67 -16.43
C ASP A 63 -18.61 -20.59 -15.89
N PRO A 64 -19.93 -20.86 -15.82
CA PRO A 64 -20.92 -19.90 -15.31
C PRO A 64 -20.72 -19.55 -13.83
N TYR A 65 -19.93 -20.31 -13.09
CA TYR A 65 -19.59 -20.05 -11.68
C TYR A 65 -18.18 -19.51 -11.49
N SER A 66 -17.51 -19.07 -12.55
CA SER A 66 -16.12 -18.58 -12.45
C SER A 66 -15.93 -17.29 -11.65
N ALA A 67 -17.01 -16.59 -11.31
CA ALA A 67 -17.01 -15.45 -10.39
C ALA A 67 -17.61 -15.80 -9.01
N ASP A 68 -17.88 -17.09 -8.74
CA ASP A 68 -18.38 -17.56 -7.47
C ASP A 68 -17.22 -17.70 -6.46
N ASN A 69 -17.10 -16.70 -5.59
CA ASN A 69 -16.03 -16.64 -4.60
C ASN A 69 -16.05 -17.85 -3.65
N GLU A 70 -17.22 -18.40 -3.28
CA GLU A 70 -17.28 -19.56 -2.39
C GLU A 70 -16.70 -20.81 -3.07
N ARG A 71 -16.95 -20.96 -4.37
CA ARG A 71 -16.38 -22.06 -5.17
C ARG A 71 -14.88 -21.89 -5.37
N ILE A 72 -14.42 -20.66 -5.63
CA ILE A 72 -12.99 -20.34 -5.74
C ILE A 72 -12.27 -20.69 -4.44
N ASP A 73 -12.82 -20.28 -3.29
CA ASP A 73 -12.22 -20.56 -1.99
C ASP A 73 -12.18 -22.07 -1.70
N ALA A 74 -13.23 -22.81 -2.06
CA ALA A 74 -13.28 -24.26 -1.91
C ALA A 74 -12.28 -24.98 -2.83
N ASP A 75 -12.14 -24.55 -4.07
CA ASP A 75 -11.16 -25.08 -5.03
C ASP A 75 -9.72 -24.75 -4.59
N LEU A 76 -9.49 -23.55 -4.05
CA LEU A 76 -8.21 -23.12 -3.50
C LEU A 76 -7.83 -23.94 -2.26
N ALA A 77 -8.77 -24.11 -1.32
CA ALA A 77 -8.58 -24.93 -0.13
C ALA A 77 -8.32 -26.40 -0.49
N ARG A 78 -8.97 -26.95 -1.54
CA ARG A 78 -8.69 -28.31 -2.04
C ARG A 78 -7.29 -28.41 -2.64
N ALA A 79 -6.90 -27.45 -3.48
CA ALA A 79 -5.60 -27.46 -4.17
C ALA A 79 -4.44 -27.31 -3.18
N TYR A 80 -4.55 -26.43 -2.20
CA TYR A 80 -3.50 -26.20 -1.21
C TYR A 80 -3.57 -27.16 -0.02
N GLY A 81 -4.76 -27.55 0.43
CA GLY A 81 -4.94 -28.52 1.52
C GLY A 81 -4.46 -29.93 1.16
N ALA A 82 -4.58 -30.34 -0.11
CA ALA A 82 -4.09 -31.65 -0.56
C ALA A 82 -2.55 -31.76 -0.63
N THR A 83 -1.82 -30.65 -0.46
CA THR A 83 -0.35 -30.61 -0.57
C THR A 83 0.37 -30.37 0.76
N HIS A 84 -0.36 -30.32 1.88
CA HIS A 84 0.18 -29.96 3.19
C HIS A 84 0.04 -31.04 4.28
N ASP A 85 -0.29 -32.29 3.90
CA ASP A 85 -0.37 -33.42 4.84
C ASP A 85 0.94 -34.25 4.94
N ASP A 86 2.04 -33.81 4.30
CA ASP A 86 3.35 -34.46 4.41
C ASP A 86 4.38 -33.50 5.09
N GLU A 87 4.24 -33.27 6.40
CA GLU A 87 5.37 -32.91 7.29
C GLU A 87 5.28 -33.64 8.64
#